data_AF-A0A962HYI2-F1
#
_entry.id   AF-A0A962HYI2-F1
#
_cell.length_a   1.000
_cell.length_b   1.000
_cell.length_c   1.000
_cell.angle_alpha   90.00
_cell.angle_beta   90.00
_cell.angle_gamma   90.00
#
_symmetry.space_group_name_H-M   'P 1'
#
loop_
_entity.id
_entity.type
_entity.pdbx_description
1 polymer ?
#
loop_
_entity_poly.entity_id
_entity_poly.type
_entity_poly.pdbx_seq_one_letter_code
_entity_poly.pdbx_strand_id
1 'polypeptide(L)'
;VSGIASDMRTLLASEAAAALEAVALYCQQIQLELGMAVAALGGLDAIVFSAGVGEHAAPIRAAVLEGAGWLDVQLDPAANARHGPRLTLAESPVRAWVIPTDEEGMIARHTRRLVL
;
A
#
# COMPACT_ATOMS: atom_id res chain seq x y z
N VAL A 1 1.46 3.02 19.50
CA VAL A 1 0.80 1.69 19.45
C VAL A 1 1.76 0.59 19.91
N SER A 2 2.86 0.29 19.20
CA SER A 2 3.78 -0.80 19.62
C SER A 2 4.62 -0.53 20.87
N GLY A 3 4.96 0.74 21.14
CA GLY A 3 5.95 1.09 22.17
C GLY A 3 7.39 0.69 21.84
N ILE A 4 7.65 0.18 20.63
CA ILE A 4 8.95 -0.35 20.18
C ILE A 4 9.62 0.62 19.20
N ALA A 5 8.95 0.93 18.09
CA ALA A 5 9.48 1.77 17.02
C ALA A 5 8.35 2.41 16.21
N SER A 6 8.66 3.53 15.54
CA SER A 6 7.81 4.16 14.53
C SER A 6 8.10 3.66 13.10
N ASP A 7 9.28 3.08 12.87
CA ASP A 7 9.71 2.57 11.57
C ASP A 7 9.07 1.20 11.29
N MET A 8 8.34 1.09 10.17
CA MET A 8 7.62 -0.15 9.80
C MET A 8 8.56 -1.32 9.51
N ARG A 9 9.75 -1.07 8.95
CA ARG A 9 10.75 -2.13 8.71
C ARG A 9 11.26 -2.70 10.03
N THR A 10 11.44 -1.87 11.06
CA THR A 10 11.79 -2.35 12.40
C THR A 10 10.67 -3.19 13.01
N LEU A 11 9.41 -2.78 12.84
CA LEU A 11 8.26 -3.55 13.35
C LEU A 11 8.11 -4.90 12.65
N LEU A 12 8.26 -4.95 11.32
CA LEU A 12 8.17 -6.18 10.53
C LEU A 12 9.29 -7.19 10.84
N ALA A 13 10.43 -6.73 11.35
CA ALA A 13 11.54 -7.59 11.76
C ALA A 13 11.43 -8.12 13.20
N SER A 14 10.40 -7.70 13.95
CA SER A 14 10.22 -8.03 15.36
C SER A 14 9.15 -9.09 15.58
N GLU A 15 9.47 -10.13 16.34
CA GLU A 15 8.51 -11.17 16.76
C GLU A 15 7.69 -10.78 18.02
N ALA A 16 7.99 -9.62 18.63
CA ALA A 16 7.26 -9.16 19.81
C ALA A 16 5.77 -8.97 19.49
N ALA A 17 4.89 -9.47 20.37
CA ALA A 17 3.44 -9.38 20.21
C ALA A 17 2.95 -7.95 19.92
N ALA A 18 3.53 -6.94 20.59
CA ALA A 18 3.18 -5.53 20.38
C ALA A 18 3.58 -5.00 18.98
N ALA A 19 4.61 -5.56 18.35
CA ALA A 19 4.97 -5.22 16.97
C ALA A 19 3.97 -5.83 15.98
N LEU A 20 3.65 -7.11 16.16
CA LEU A 20 2.64 -7.81 15.34
C LEU A 20 1.27 -7.13 15.43
N GLU A 21 0.85 -6.76 16.64
CA GLU A 21 -0.41 -6.03 16.87
C GLU A 21 -0.40 -4.65 16.18
N ALA A 22 0.71 -3.92 16.27
CA ALA A 22 0.82 -2.61 15.60
C ALA A 22 0.76 -2.73 14.07
N VAL A 23 1.39 -3.77 13.49
CA VAL A 23 1.31 -4.05 12.05
C VAL A 23 -0.12 -4.43 11.65
N ALA A 24 -0.78 -5.29 12.44
CA ALA A 24 -2.16 -5.69 12.18
C ALA A 24 -3.12 -4.49 12.24
N LEU A 25 -2.99 -3.63 13.25
CA LEU A 25 -3.78 -2.40 13.37
C LEU A 25 -3.53 -1.46 12.19
N TYR A 26 -2.28 -1.32 11.75
CA TYR A 26 -1.92 -0.52 10.59
C TYR A 26 -2.63 -1.01 9.31
N CYS A 27 -2.59 -2.32 9.04
CA CYS A 27 -3.29 -2.91 7.90
C CYS A 27 -4.82 -2.80 8.04
N GLN A 28 -5.36 -2.97 9.25
CA GLN A 28 -6.79 -2.81 9.51
C GLN A 28 -7.26 -1.38 9.23
N GLN A 29 -6.51 -0.36 9.64
CA GLN A 29 -6.87 1.02 9.33
C GLN A 29 -6.91 1.26 7.82
N ILE A 30 -5.93 0.74 7.07
CA ILE A 30 -5.93 0.81 5.60
C ILE A 30 -7.18 0.16 5.01
N GLN A 31 -7.61 -1.00 5.53
CA GLN A 31 -8.84 -1.66 5.06
C GLN A 31 -10.08 -0.80 5.29
N LEU A 32 -10.18 -0.15 6.46
CA LEU A 32 -11.30 0.74 6.77
C LEU A 32 -11.34 1.94 5.81
N GLU A 33 -10.20 2.60 5.60
CA GLU A 33 -10.08 3.71 4.65
C GLU A 33 -10.39 3.28 3.22
N LEU A 34 -9.90 2.11 2.79
CA LEU A 34 -10.20 1.54 1.47
C LEU A 34 -11.71 1.31 1.31
N GLY A 35 -12.36 0.67 2.28
CA GLY A 35 -13.80 0.43 2.25
C GLY A 35 -14.60 1.72 2.17
N MET A 36 -14.22 2.74 2.95
CA MET A 36 -14.86 4.06 2.89
C MET A 36 -14.68 4.72 1.52
N ALA A 37 -13.46 4.70 0.97
CA ALA A 37 -13.18 5.28 -0.34
C ALA A 37 -13.96 4.59 -1.47
N VAL A 38 -13.99 3.26 -1.49
CA VAL A 38 -14.74 2.50 -2.50
C VAL A 38 -16.24 2.77 -2.40
N ALA A 39 -16.79 2.80 -1.18
CA ALA A 39 -18.20 3.12 -0.99
C ALA A 39 -18.55 4.55 -1.47
N ALA A 40 -17.67 5.52 -1.24
CA ALA A 40 -17.85 6.90 -1.70
C ALA A 40 -17.75 7.04 -3.23
N LEU A 41 -16.87 6.26 -3.88
CA LEU A 41 -16.65 6.30 -5.33
C LEU A 41 -17.62 5.42 -6.12
N GLY A 42 -18.29 4.46 -5.47
CA GLY A 42 -19.21 3.51 -6.12
C GLY A 42 -18.52 2.39 -6.89
N GLY A 43 -17.22 2.18 -6.67
CA GLY A 43 -16.43 1.17 -7.37
C GLY A 43 -14.93 1.39 -7.23
N LEU A 44 -14.14 0.49 -7.84
CA LEU A 44 -12.68 0.53 -7.80
C LEU A 44 -12.08 -0.11 -9.05
N ASP A 45 -11.25 0.66 -9.79
CA ASP A 45 -10.48 0.12 -10.91
C ASP A 45 -9.12 -0.43 -10.48
N ALA A 46 -8.48 0.27 -9.54
CA ALA A 46 -7.13 -0.06 -9.11
C ALA A 46 -6.77 0.45 -7.71
N ILE A 47 -5.82 -0.24 -7.07
CA ILE A 47 -5.13 0.17 -5.86
C ILE A 47 -3.68 0.51 -6.22
N VAL A 48 -3.17 1.66 -5.76
CA VAL A 48 -1.79 2.07 -5.99
C VAL A 48 -1.07 2.20 -4.66
N PHE A 49 0.04 1.48 -4.52
CA PHE A 49 1.00 1.64 -3.44
C PHE A 49 2.14 2.53 -3.92
N SER A 50 2.48 3.52 -3.11
CA SER A 50 3.52 4.51 -3.39
C SER A 50 4.15 4.98 -2.08
N ALA A 51 5.26 5.71 -2.16
CA ALA A 51 6.10 6.17 -1.07
C ALA A 51 6.62 5.05 -0.15
N GLY A 52 7.55 5.41 0.75
CA GLY A 52 8.27 4.55 1.70
C GLY A 52 7.69 3.14 1.92
N VAL A 53 6.67 3.00 2.79
CA VAL A 53 6.09 1.71 3.15
C VAL A 53 5.38 1.05 1.96
N GLY A 54 4.61 1.80 1.16
CA GLY A 54 3.88 1.26 0.02
C GLY A 54 4.80 0.62 -1.02
N GLU A 55 5.93 1.24 -1.31
CA GLU A 55 6.91 0.77 -2.30
C GLU A 55 7.75 -0.40 -1.78
N HIS A 56 8.12 -0.39 -0.50
CA HIS A 56 9.17 -1.28 0.02
C HIS A 56 8.67 -2.38 0.96
N ALA A 57 7.46 -2.29 1.54
CA ALA A 57 6.96 -3.29 2.47
C ALA A 57 6.02 -4.29 1.78
N ALA A 58 6.59 -5.29 1.09
CA ALA A 58 5.82 -6.36 0.46
C ALA A 58 4.84 -7.09 1.41
N PRO A 59 5.18 -7.36 2.70
CA PRO A 59 4.24 -7.97 3.63
C PRO A 59 3.00 -7.10 3.92
N ILE A 60 3.17 -5.78 3.97
CA ILE A 60 2.05 -4.84 4.16
C ILE A 60 1.13 -4.86 2.94
N ARG A 61 1.72 -4.79 1.73
CA ARG A 61 0.92 -4.88 0.50
C ARG A 61 0.15 -6.18 0.40
N ALA A 62 0.77 -7.31 0.77
CA ALA A 62 0.11 -8.61 0.78
C ALA A 62 -1.10 -8.60 1.72
N ALA A 63 -0.90 -8.23 2.99
CA ALA A 63 -1.97 -8.16 3.99
C ALA A 63 -3.12 -7.23 3.56
N VAL A 64 -2.79 -6.10 2.92
CA VAL A 64 -3.81 -5.17 2.40
C VAL A 64 -4.56 -5.76 1.20
N LEU A 65 -3.88 -6.36 0.24
CA LEU A 65 -4.54 -6.93 -0.95
C LEU A 65 -5.34 -8.19 -0.64
N GLU A 66 -4.89 -9.02 0.31
CA GLU A 66 -5.64 -10.15 0.82
C GLU A 66 -6.90 -9.69 1.56
N GLY A 67 -6.80 -8.65 2.40
CA GLY A 67 -7.95 -8.04 3.06
C GLY A 67 -8.97 -7.43 2.08
N ALA A 68 -8.51 -7.02 0.89
CA ALA A 68 -9.35 -6.47 -0.18
C ALA A 68 -9.97 -7.56 -1.08
N GLY A 69 -9.87 -8.84 -0.74
CA GLY A 69 -10.42 -9.94 -1.57
C GLY A 69 -11.94 -9.86 -1.83
N TRP A 70 -12.70 -9.16 -0.96
CA TRP A 70 -14.13 -8.89 -1.17
C TRP A 70 -14.41 -7.97 -2.38
N LEU A 71 -13.38 -7.30 -2.90
CA LEU A 71 -13.40 -6.51 -4.13
C LEU A 71 -12.91 -7.29 -5.36
N ASP A 72 -12.71 -8.61 -5.24
CA ASP A 72 -12.13 -9.47 -6.27
C ASP A 72 -10.72 -9.02 -6.70
N VAL A 73 -9.93 -8.59 -5.72
CA VAL A 73 -8.49 -8.33 -5.90
C VAL A 73 -7.76 -9.68 -5.85
N GLN A 74 -7.07 -10.03 -6.92
CA GLN A 74 -6.34 -11.30 -7.04
C GLN A 74 -4.84 -11.03 -7.05
N LEU A 75 -4.23 -11.08 -5.85
CA LEU A 75 -2.79 -10.90 -5.63
C LEU A 75 -1.97 -11.95 -6.39
N ASP A 76 -0.89 -11.51 -7.05
CA ASP A 76 0.24 -12.35 -7.46
C ASP A 76 1.35 -12.23 -6.39
N PRO A 77 1.51 -13.23 -5.50
CA PRO A 77 2.49 -13.16 -4.43
C PRO A 77 3.93 -13.04 -4.95
N ALA A 78 4.22 -13.64 -6.11
CA ALA A 78 5.55 -13.60 -6.70
C ALA A 78 5.85 -12.22 -7.28
N ALA A 79 4.88 -11.58 -7.94
CA ALA A 79 5.04 -10.20 -8.40
C ALA A 79 5.16 -9.22 -7.23
N ASN A 80 4.40 -9.42 -6.15
CA ASN A 80 4.52 -8.61 -4.95
C ASN A 80 5.90 -8.74 -4.28
N ALA A 81 6.44 -9.96 -4.18
CA ALA A 81 7.78 -10.21 -3.66
C ALA A 81 8.89 -9.57 -4.52
N ARG A 82 8.66 -9.42 -5.83
CA ARG A 82 9.56 -8.70 -6.75
C ARG A 82 9.34 -7.18 -6.77
N HIS A 83 8.46 -6.64 -5.93
CA HIS A 83 8.10 -5.22 -5.87
C HIS A 83 7.42 -4.66 -7.13
N GLY A 84 6.59 -5.48 -7.78
CA GLY A 84 5.71 -5.05 -8.86
C GLY A 84 6.40 -4.98 -10.23
N PRO A 85 6.02 -4.03 -11.11
CA PRO A 85 5.12 -2.90 -10.84
C PRO A 85 3.65 -3.30 -10.71
N ARG A 86 3.19 -4.35 -11.40
CA ARG A 86 1.85 -4.92 -11.19
C ARG A 86 1.90 -5.95 -10.08
N LEU A 87 0.94 -5.91 -9.16
CA LEU A 87 0.86 -6.78 -7.98
C LEU A 87 -0.24 -7.83 -8.10
N THR A 88 -1.14 -7.71 -9.06
CA THR A 88 -2.23 -8.67 -9.29
C THR A 88 -1.97 -9.54 -10.50
N LEU A 89 -2.65 -10.70 -10.53
CA LEU A 89 -2.75 -11.53 -11.72
C LEU A 89 -3.35 -10.75 -12.91
N ALA A 90 -3.09 -11.22 -14.12
CA ALA A 90 -3.47 -10.52 -15.35
C ALA A 90 -5.00 -10.34 -15.47
N GLU A 91 -5.73 -11.34 -15.00
CA GLU A 91 -7.17 -11.52 -15.00
C GLU A 91 -7.89 -10.84 -13.84
N SER A 92 -7.16 -10.36 -12.83
CA SER A 92 -7.73 -9.68 -11.67
C SER A 92 -8.59 -8.47 -12.10
N PRO A 93 -9.90 -8.44 -11.78
CA PRO A 93 -10.78 -7.32 -12.16
C PRO A 93 -10.29 -5.97 -11.61
N VAL A 94 -9.92 -5.96 -10.34
CA VAL A 94 -9.25 -4.81 -9.71
C VAL A 94 -7.75 -4.99 -9.84
N ARG A 95 -7.06 -3.97 -10.36
CA ARG A 95 -5.59 -4.02 -10.52
C ARG A 95 -4.91 -3.47 -9.28
N ALA A 96 -3.74 -4.00 -8.91
CA ALA A 96 -2.91 -3.34 -7.90
C ALA A 96 -1.51 -3.08 -8.43
N TRP A 97 -0.92 -1.95 -8.03
CA TRP A 97 0.36 -1.47 -8.55
C TRP A 97 1.26 -0.93 -7.46
N VAL A 98 2.58 -1.03 -7.68
CA VAL A 98 3.58 -0.16 -7.06
C VAL A 98 3.96 0.91 -8.08
N ILE A 99 3.79 2.18 -7.72
CA ILE A 99 4.20 3.32 -8.55
C ILE A 99 5.08 4.22 -7.68
N PRO A 100 6.38 4.37 -8.01
CA PRO A 100 7.26 5.27 -7.29
C PRO A 100 6.75 6.71 -7.34
N THR A 101 6.77 7.39 -6.19
CA THR A 101 6.51 8.84 -6.14
C THR A 101 7.78 9.64 -6.44
N ASP A 102 7.62 10.82 -7.04
CA ASP A 102 8.67 11.82 -7.27
C ASP A 102 8.13 13.18 -6.77
N GLU A 103 8.21 13.36 -5.46
CA GLU A 103 7.66 14.53 -4.77
C GLU A 103 8.48 15.77 -5.12
N GLU A 104 9.81 15.65 -5.19
CA GLU A 104 10.75 16.69 -5.53
C GLU A 104 10.55 17.20 -6.95
N GLY A 105 10.38 16.29 -7.92
CA GLY A 105 10.05 16.68 -9.29
C GLY A 105 8.66 17.29 -9.41
N MET A 106 7.68 16.84 -8.61
CA MET A 106 6.38 17.50 -8.54
C MET A 106 6.52 18.94 -8.06
N ILE A 107 7.22 19.19 -6.95
CA ILE A 107 7.47 20.52 -6.40
C ILE A 107 8.18 21.38 -7.44
N ALA A 108 9.28 20.89 -8.03
CA ALA A 108 10.04 21.62 -9.03
C ALA A 108 9.19 22.05 -10.23
N ARG A 109 8.32 21.17 -10.75
CA ARG A 109 7.40 21.49 -11.87
C ARG A 109 6.38 22.57 -11.49
N HIS A 110 5.84 22.53 -10.27
CA HIS A 110 4.86 23.52 -9.82
C HIS A 110 5.50 24.87 -9.52
N THR A 111 6.65 24.88 -8.81
CA THR A 111 7.42 26.10 -8.57
C THR A 111 7.81 26.76 -9.88
N ARG A 112 8.35 25.97 -10.84
CA ARG A 112 8.73 26.48 -12.16
C ARG A 112 7.57 27.16 -12.87
N ARG A 113 6.36 26.58 -12.84
CA ARG A 113 5.15 27.14 -13.48
C ARG A 113 4.70 28.47 -12.87
N LEU A 114 5.01 28.73 -11.61
CA LEU A 114 4.61 29.95 -10.91
C LEU A 114 5.61 31.09 -11.09
N VAL A 115 6.89 30.77 -11.32
CA VAL A 115 7.99 31.75 -11.35
C VAL A 115 8.59 31.98 -12.74
N LEU A 116 8.26 31.15 -13.73
CA LEU A 116 8.64 31.28 -15.14
C LEU A 116 7.40 31.24 -16.03
#